data_AF-A0A366MVC4-F1
#
_entry.id   AF-A0A366MVC4-F1
#
_cell.length_a   1.000
_cell.length_b   1.000
_cell.length_c   1.000
_cell.angle_alpha   90.00
_cell.angle_beta   90.00
_cell.angle_gamma   90.00
#
_symmetry.space_group_name_H-M   'P 1'
#
loop_
_entity.id
_entity.type
_entity.pdbx_description
1 polymer ?
#
loop_
_entity_poly.entity_id
_entity_poly.type
_entity_poly.pdbx_seq_one_letter_code
_entity_poly.pdbx_strand_id
1 'polypeptide(L)'
;MERRDKSLKILNELNYIDSLDSFDKANSLVIWYNDNFTHNAIEDLDLELSDLLRFEELFYKNLQFLKQQQEVARIELNKIKKMKSFLKN
;
A
#
# COMPACT_ATOMS: atom_id res chain seq x y z
N MET A 1 11.14 4.14 -22.22
CA MET A 1 10.45 5.06 -21.30
C MET A 1 11.53 5.80 -20.55
N GLU A 2 11.47 7.13 -20.51
CA GLU A 2 12.45 7.93 -19.76
C GLU A 2 12.30 7.67 -18.25
N ARG A 3 13.37 7.90 -17.48
CA ARG A 3 13.38 7.67 -16.02
C ARG A 3 12.26 8.45 -15.33
N ARG A 4 12.09 9.71 -15.71
CA ARG A 4 11.03 10.60 -15.22
C ARG A 4 9.63 10.10 -15.57
N ASP A 5 9.39 9.66 -16.80
CA ASP A 5 8.09 9.09 -17.20
C ASP A 5 7.73 7.86 -16.35
N LYS A 6 8.73 7.03 -16.03
CA LYS A 6 8.55 5.89 -15.14
C LYS A 6 8.14 6.36 -13.74
N SER A 7 8.81 7.36 -13.19
CA SER A 7 8.49 7.92 -11.87
C SER A 7 7.09 8.55 -11.82
N LEU A 8 6.69 9.27 -12.85
CA LEU A 8 5.34 9.82 -12.96
C LEU A 8 4.28 8.71 -13.06
N LYS A 9 4.56 7.63 -13.81
CA LYS A 9 3.69 6.46 -13.86
C LYS A 9 3.49 5.84 -12.47
N ILE A 10 4.57 5.66 -11.72
CA ILE A 10 4.55 5.12 -10.34
C ILE A 10 3.65 6.00 -9.44
N LEU A 11 3.80 7.32 -9.50
CA LEU A 11 2.99 8.25 -8.73
C LEU A 11 1.51 8.22 -9.13
N ASN A 12 1.21 8.16 -10.43
CA ASN A 12 -0.17 8.10 -10.92
C ASN A 12 -0.87 6.81 -10.54
N GLU A 13 -0.16 5.68 -10.58
CA GLU A 13 -0.67 4.40 -10.07
C GLU A 13 -0.99 4.49 -8.58
N LEU A 14 -0.11 5.09 -7.77
CA LEU A 14 -0.35 5.25 -6.33
C LEU A 14 -1.55 6.16 -6.04
N ASN A 15 -1.73 7.24 -6.81
CA ASN A 15 -2.92 8.10 -6.73
C ASN A 15 -4.20 7.32 -7.03
N TYR A 16 -4.19 6.50 -8.08
CA TYR A 16 -5.34 5.65 -8.43
C TYR A 16 -5.65 4.67 -7.29
N ILE A 17 -4.64 3.97 -6.78
CA ILE A 17 -4.79 3.02 -5.68
C ILE A 17 -5.33 3.71 -4.42
N ASP A 18 -4.90 4.94 -4.12
CA ASP A 18 -5.39 5.68 -2.96
C ASP A 18 -6.91 5.95 -3.02
N SER A 19 -7.48 6.03 -4.23
CA SER A 19 -8.90 6.24 -4.47
C SER A 19 -9.77 4.98 -4.38
N LEU A 20 -9.15 3.79 -4.30
CA LEU A 20 -9.88 2.52 -4.24
C LEU A 20 -10.53 2.27 -2.87
N ASP A 21 -11.58 1.44 -2.88
CA ASP A 21 -12.20 0.90 -1.68
C ASP A 21 -11.21 0.03 -0.88
N SER A 22 -11.40 -0.01 0.45
CA SER A 22 -10.41 -0.60 1.37
C SER A 22 -9.93 -2.02 1.03
N PHE A 23 -10.82 -2.91 0.59
CA PHE A 23 -10.43 -4.29 0.28
C PHE A 23 -9.50 -4.36 -0.93
N ASP A 24 -9.88 -3.69 -2.02
CA ASP A 24 -9.10 -3.67 -3.27
C ASP A 24 -7.82 -2.85 -3.13
N LYS A 25 -7.87 -1.79 -2.31
CA LYS A 25 -6.75 -0.92 -2.00
C LYS A 25 -5.59 -1.68 -1.36
N ALA A 26 -5.85 -2.53 -0.36
CA ALA A 26 -4.79 -3.26 0.34
C ALA A 26 -4.02 -4.20 -0.60
N ASN A 27 -4.73 -4.99 -1.40
CA ASN A 27 -4.11 -5.89 -2.37
C ASN A 27 -3.36 -5.12 -3.46
N SER A 28 -3.96 -4.05 -3.98
CA SER A 28 -3.36 -3.23 -5.03
C SER A 28 -2.07 -2.54 -4.56
N LEU A 29 -2.01 -2.08 -3.30
CA LEU A 29 -0.79 -1.51 -2.72
C LEU A 29 0.36 -2.53 -2.65
N VAL A 30 0.07 -3.78 -2.29
CA VAL A 30 1.09 -4.84 -2.24
C VAL A 30 1.63 -5.14 -3.63
N ILE A 31 0.74 -5.27 -4.62
CA ILE A 31 1.12 -5.51 -6.03
C ILE A 31 1.97 -4.35 -6.54
N TRP A 32 1.49 -3.11 -6.35
CA TRP A 32 2.21 -1.91 -6.79
C TRP A 32 3.60 -1.78 -6.17
N TYR A 33 3.76 -2.11 -4.88
CA TYR A 33 5.07 -2.11 -4.24
C TYR A 33 6.00 -3.15 -4.87
N ASN A 34 5.51 -4.38 -5.06
CA ASN A 34 6.30 -5.46 -5.63
C ASN A 34 6.72 -5.14 -7.09
N ASP A 35 5.82 -4.57 -7.88
CA ASP A 35 6.07 -4.25 -9.28
C ASP A 35 7.11 -3.13 -9.45
N ASN A 36 7.14 -2.17 -8.51
CA ASN A 36 7.93 -0.95 -8.67
C ASN A 36 9.22 -0.93 -7.82
N PHE A 37 9.23 -1.57 -6.64
CA PHE A 37 10.29 -1.44 -5.63
C PHE A 37 10.95 -2.75 -5.18
N THR A 38 10.63 -3.91 -5.79
CA THR A 38 11.38 -5.16 -5.51
C THR A 38 12.86 -5.04 -5.90
N HIS A 39 13.15 -4.29 -6.95
CA HIS A 39 14.51 -4.13 -7.50
C HIS A 39 14.97 -2.68 -7.64
N ASN A 40 14.13 -1.71 -7.28
CA ASN A 40 14.45 -0.28 -7.34
C ASN A 40 14.23 0.33 -5.96
N ALA A 41 14.99 1.37 -5.64
CA ALA A 41 14.83 2.14 -4.42
C ALA A 41 13.87 3.32 -4.63
N ILE A 42 13.31 3.88 -3.56
CA ILE A 42 12.48 5.10 -3.66
C ILE A 42 13.34 6.30 -4.09
N GLU A 43 14.60 6.30 -3.70
CA GLU A 43 15.63 7.27 -4.07
C GLU A 43 15.92 7.27 -5.58
N ASP A 44 15.50 6.23 -6.31
CA ASP A 44 15.65 6.19 -7.77
C ASP A 44 14.59 7.01 -8.50
N LEU A 45 13.55 7.50 -7.80
CA LEU A 45 12.49 8.31 -8.39
C LEU A 45 13.01 9.67 -8.85
N ASP A 46 12.71 10.01 -10.10
CA ASP A 46 12.99 11.30 -10.72
C ASP A 46 11.67 12.08 -10.83
N LEU A 47 11.31 12.75 -9.73
CA LEU A 47 10.09 13.54 -9.58
C LEU A 47 10.46 15.01 -9.32
N GLU A 48 9.64 15.93 -9.83
CA GLU A 48 9.72 17.32 -9.41
C GLU A 48 9.26 17.49 -7.96
N LEU A 49 9.64 18.61 -7.34
CA LEU A 49 9.33 18.87 -5.95
C LEU A 49 7.82 18.75 -5.63
N SER A 50 6.94 19.24 -6.52
CA SER A 50 5.49 19.12 -6.35
C SER A 50 5.02 17.68 -6.36
N ASP A 51 5.55 16.88 -7.27
CA ASP A 51 5.20 15.46 -7.41
C ASP A 51 5.76 14.63 -6.26
N LEU A 52 6.96 14.99 -5.78
CA LEU A 52 7.59 14.36 -4.62
C LEU A 52 6.81 14.62 -3.33
N LEU A 53 6.35 15.85 -3.10
CA LEU A 53 5.48 16.18 -1.96
C LEU A 53 4.16 15.41 -2.02
N ARG A 54 3.59 15.26 -3.22
CA ARG A 54 2.38 14.46 -3.42
C ARG A 54 2.64 12.98 -3.16
N PHE A 55 3.78 12.47 -3.63
CA PHE A 55 4.20 11.09 -3.39
C PHE A 55 4.36 10.82 -1.89
N GLU A 56 5.03 11.72 -1.16
CA GLU A 56 5.22 11.63 0.28
C GLU A 56 3.89 11.53 1.04
N GLU A 57 2.95 12.42 0.74
CA GLU A 57 1.60 12.42 1.34
C GLU A 57 0.88 11.08 1.11
N LEU A 58 0.83 10.63 -0.14
CA LEU A 58 0.18 9.37 -0.52
C LEU A 58 0.87 8.17 0.13
N PHE A 59 2.20 8.16 0.14
CA PHE A 59 2.98 7.08 0.72
C PHE A 59 2.67 6.95 2.21
N TYR A 60 2.70 8.07 2.96
CA TYR A 60 2.37 8.07 4.38
C TYR A 60 0.92 7.61 4.63
N LYS A 61 -0.05 8.17 3.89
CA LYS A 61 -1.47 7.82 4.03
C LYS A 61 -1.72 6.33 3.79
N ASN A 62 -1.14 5.77 2.73
CA ASN A 62 -1.27 4.37 2.38
C ASN A 62 -0.56 3.44 3.36
N LEU A 63 0.60 3.85 3.91
CA LEU A 63 1.28 3.10 4.96
C LEU A 63 0.43 3.02 6.24
N GLN A 64 -0.18 4.13 6.66
CA GLN A 64 -1.07 4.13 7.82
C GLN A 64 -2.29 3.25 7.59
N PHE A 65 -2.87 3.31 6.40
CA PHE A 65 -3.96 2.43 6.00
C PHE A 65 -3.58 0.94 6.13
N LEU A 66 -2.42 0.53 5.62
CA LEU A 66 -1.96 -0.86 5.72
C LEU A 66 -1.76 -1.31 7.17
N LYS A 67 -1.23 -0.44 8.03
CA LYS A 67 -1.10 -0.72 9.48
C LYS A 67 -2.47 -0.94 10.14
N GLN A 68 -3.47 -0.15 9.76
CA GLN A 68 -4.84 -0.35 10.26
C GLN A 68 -5.43 -1.68 9.78
N GLN A 69 -5.25 -2.03 8.50
CA GLN A 69 -5.71 -3.32 7.97
C GLN A 69 -5.04 -4.51 8.65
N GLN A 70 -3.74 -4.40 8.96
CA GLN A 70 -3.02 -5.41 9.73
C GLN A 70 -3.64 -5.63 11.12
N GLU A 71 -4.01 -4.55 11.80
CA GLU A 71 -4.63 -4.63 13.13
C GLU A 71 -6.02 -5.25 13.07
N VAL A 72 -6.84 -4.88 12.08
CA VAL A 72 -8.14 -5.51 11.83
C VAL A 72 -7.99 -7.01 11.61
N ALA A 73 -7.07 -7.42 10.72
CA ALA A 73 -6.80 -8.82 10.46
C ALA A 73 -6.34 -9.57 11.72
N ARG A 74 -5.51 -8.96 12.55
CA ARG A 74 -5.06 -9.53 13.84
C ARG A 74 -6.22 -9.77 14.79
N ILE A 75 -7.13 -8.81 14.92
CA ILE A 75 -8.32 -8.92 15.77
C ILE A 75 -9.23 -10.06 15.29
N GLU A 76 -9.49 -10.13 13.98
CA GLU A 76 -10.35 -11.17 13.40
C GLU A 76 -9.74 -12.58 13.57
N LEU A 77 -8.43 -12.74 13.36
CA LEU A 77 -7.74 -14.01 13.62
C LEU A 77 -7.86 -14.45 15.08
N ASN A 78 -7.77 -13.51 16.03
CA ASN A 78 -7.94 -13.80 17.44
C ASN A 78 -9.38 -14.22 17.79
N LYS A 79 -10.39 -13.60 17.18
CA LYS A 79 -11.80 -14.01 17.34
C LYS A 79 -12.02 -15.42 16.81
N ILE A 80 -11.52 -15.73 15.60
CA ILE A 80 -11.63 -17.06 14.98
C ILE A 80 -10.96 -18.12 15.87
N LYS A 81 -9.77 -17.84 16.41
CA LYS A 81 -9.07 -18.76 17.34
C LYS A 81 -9.91 -19.04 18.58
N LYS A 82 -10.52 -18.02 19.20
CA LYS A 82 -11.42 -18.17 20.36
C LYS A 82 -12.64 -19.01 20.02
N MET A 83 -13.32 -18.73 18.91
CA MET A 83 -14.47 -19.51 18.46
C MET A 83 -14.12 -20.98 18.23
N LYS A 84 -12.99 -21.26 17.58
CA LYS A 84 -12.49 -22.62 17.38
C LYS A 84 -12.20 -23.35 18.69
N SER A 85 -11.70 -22.66 19.72
CA SER A 85 -11.51 -23.28 21.04
C SER A 85 -12.84 -23.58 21.73
N PHE A 86 -13.86 -22.73 21.59
CA PHE A 86 -15.19 -22.99 22.14
C PHE A 86 -15.85 -24.21 21.51
N LEU A 87 -15.73 -24.39 20.19
CA LEU A 87 -16.35 -25.52 19.47
C LEU A 87 -15.64 -26.86 19.67
N LYS A 88 -14.44 -26.87 20.27
CA LYS A 88 -13.68 -28.10 20.58
C LYS A 88 -13.96 -28.63 21.99
N ASN A 89 -14.70 -27.88 22.80
CA ASN A 89 -15.25 -28.31 24.09
C ASN A 89 -16.72 -28.70 23.92
#